data_AF-A0A951LE76-F1
#
_entry.id   AF-A0A951LE76-F1
#
_cell.length_a   1.000
_cell.length_b   1.000
_cell.length_c   1.000
_cell.angle_alpha   90.00
_cell.angle_beta   90.00
_cell.angle_gamma   90.00
#
_symmetry.space_group_name_H-M   'P 1'
#
loop_
_entity.id
_entity.type
_entity.pdbx_description
1 polymer ?
#
loop_
_entity_poly.entity_id
_entity_poly.type
_entity_poly.pdbx_seq_one_letter_code
_entity_poly.pdbx_strand_id
1 'polypeptide(L)'
;MLWPILALVGCGASHPPGSRARASRPQTRTVATTTASPAAPVVRGSAQPLIEILPDARRQGLFGWVPAVLVRGQTAGWISRVRADSEAGFTITLLRFDQRLVTLALHAGGSEPGGSGWRYGDAIENAERGTVVAAFNSGFRENYGAGGFVEGARVGWPLRVGDASVVVYKNGTADIGAWQQGLPAAADAVAAVRQNLKLLIDGGRIAPDVDSCIKVCWGDPLHEQPIVARSGLGVTGGGQLVWAAGHDLSVRALAQALAAAGAVRAMELDINPRWVAGYLYEHPPGGAATRPIPLMPGQRGIPGQFLSPYFRDFFTVDVTGR
;
A
#
# COMPACT_ATOMS: atom_id res chain seq x y z
N MET A 1 69.60 -47.77 34.63
CA MET A 1 70.84 -46.97 34.76
C MET A 1 70.48 -45.73 35.58
N LEU A 2 71.21 -45.48 36.67
CA LEU A 2 71.20 -44.32 37.59
C LEU A 2 69.92 -43.47 37.86
N TRP A 3 69.53 -43.50 39.14
CA TRP A 3 69.01 -42.44 40.04
C TRP A 3 69.82 -41.10 40.05
N PRO A 4 69.60 -40.09 40.95
CA PRO A 4 68.64 -39.89 42.08
C PRO A 4 68.00 -38.45 42.16
N ILE A 5 67.46 -38.09 43.36
CA ILE A 5 67.36 -36.77 44.05
C ILE A 5 65.89 -36.37 44.36
N LEU A 6 65.43 -36.00 45.58
CA LEU A 6 65.82 -36.10 47.02
C LEU A 6 64.46 -36.14 47.83
N ALA A 7 64.26 -36.65 49.06
CA ALA A 7 64.69 -36.25 50.43
C ALA A 7 64.29 -34.80 50.86
N LEU A 8 63.84 -34.46 52.09
CA LEU A 8 63.89 -35.13 53.41
C LEU A 8 63.04 -34.35 54.48
N VAL A 9 62.78 -34.95 55.67
CA VAL A 9 62.39 -34.33 56.99
C VAL A 9 60.95 -33.75 57.13
N GLY A 10 60.24 -33.94 58.27
CA GLY A 10 60.62 -34.66 59.49
C GLY A 10 59.54 -34.68 60.61
N CYS A 11 59.94 -35.22 61.77
CA CYS A 11 59.07 -35.73 62.84
C CYS A 11 58.51 -34.68 63.82
N GLY A 12 57.46 -35.08 64.55
CA GLY A 12 57.04 -34.45 65.81
C GLY A 12 55.80 -35.13 66.42
N ALA A 13 55.95 -35.85 67.53
CA ALA A 13 54.84 -36.54 68.20
C ALA A 13 54.87 -36.32 69.72
N SER A 14 53.70 -36.02 70.31
CA SER A 14 53.48 -36.01 71.77
C SER A 14 51.98 -35.99 72.10
N HIS A 15 51.52 -36.94 72.91
CA HIS A 15 50.19 -37.00 73.57
C HIS A 15 50.30 -36.55 75.05
N PRO A 16 49.23 -36.60 75.86
CA PRO A 16 48.02 -35.77 75.84
C PRO A 16 47.90 -34.98 77.19
N PRO A 17 46.76 -34.31 77.49
CA PRO A 17 45.78 -34.97 78.36
C PRO A 17 44.31 -34.64 78.03
N GLY A 18 43.37 -35.45 78.51
CA GLY A 18 41.94 -35.23 78.29
C GLY A 18 41.25 -34.42 79.39
N SER A 19 40.14 -33.75 79.08
CA SER A 19 39.06 -33.51 80.06
C SER A 19 37.69 -33.21 79.42
N ARG A 20 36.65 -33.75 80.07
CA ARG A 20 35.24 -33.31 80.18
C ARG A 20 34.40 -33.11 78.91
N ALA A 21 33.35 -33.93 78.83
CA ALA A 21 32.22 -33.77 77.94
C ALA A 21 31.45 -32.45 78.17
N ARG A 22 30.93 -31.87 77.09
CA ARG A 22 29.93 -30.80 77.12
C ARG A 22 28.84 -31.12 76.11
N ALA A 23 27.60 -31.28 76.57
CA ALA A 23 26.48 -31.58 75.70
C ALA A 23 26.12 -30.37 74.84
N SER A 24 26.13 -30.52 73.52
CA SER A 24 25.66 -29.53 72.54
C SER A 24 24.39 -30.02 71.86
N ARG A 25 23.30 -29.24 72.00
CA ARG A 25 22.02 -29.50 71.31
C ARG A 25 22.22 -29.55 69.79
N PRO A 26 21.47 -30.38 69.04
CA PRO A 26 21.47 -30.34 67.58
C PRO A 26 20.92 -28.99 67.11
N GLN A 27 21.74 -28.24 66.35
CA GLN A 27 21.26 -27.08 65.60
C GLN A 27 20.64 -27.57 64.28
N THR A 28 19.36 -27.29 64.07
CA THR A 28 18.68 -27.57 62.82
C THR A 28 19.29 -26.72 61.71
N ARG A 29 20.01 -27.37 60.80
CA ARG A 29 20.71 -26.71 59.69
C ARG A 29 19.71 -26.45 58.56
N THR A 30 19.07 -25.28 58.56
CA THR A 30 18.13 -24.89 57.49
C THR A 30 18.90 -24.74 56.18
N VAL A 31 18.78 -25.72 55.29
CA VAL A 31 19.33 -25.62 53.93
C VAL A 31 18.44 -24.66 53.15
N ALA A 32 18.98 -23.48 52.83
CA ALA A 32 18.30 -22.53 51.97
C ALA A 32 18.38 -23.02 50.51
N THR A 33 17.39 -23.81 50.10
CA THR A 33 17.24 -24.24 48.71
C THR A 33 17.00 -23.00 47.84
N THR A 34 18.02 -22.55 47.12
CA THR A 34 17.89 -21.42 46.20
C THR A 34 17.19 -21.91 44.95
N THR A 35 15.86 -21.76 44.89
CA THR A 35 15.07 -22.11 43.71
C THR A 35 15.46 -21.18 42.57
N ALA A 36 16.31 -21.66 41.65
CA ALA A 36 16.60 -20.93 40.43
C ALA A 36 15.29 -20.73 39.66
N SER A 37 14.85 -19.48 39.51
CA SER A 37 13.70 -19.18 38.65
C SER A 37 14.04 -19.64 37.23
N PRO A 38 13.16 -20.42 36.57
CA PRO A 38 13.36 -20.73 35.17
C PRO A 38 13.36 -19.41 34.40
N ALA A 39 14.45 -19.12 33.71
CA ALA A 39 14.51 -17.96 32.83
C ALA A 39 13.38 -18.09 31.82
N ALA A 40 12.46 -17.11 31.81
CA ALA A 40 11.38 -17.08 30.86
C ALA A 40 11.97 -17.19 29.44
N PRO A 41 11.41 -18.03 28.55
CA PRO A 41 11.92 -18.13 27.20
C PRO A 41 11.88 -16.74 26.57
N VAL A 42 13.04 -16.26 26.09
CA VAL A 42 13.11 -15.04 25.32
C VAL A 42 12.33 -15.29 24.04
N VAL A 43 11.05 -14.91 24.05
CA VAL A 43 10.25 -14.80 22.84
C VAL A 43 10.98 -13.79 21.97
N ARG A 44 11.69 -14.28 20.96
CA ARG A 44 12.21 -13.43 19.90
C ARG A 44 10.98 -12.75 19.31
N GLY A 45 10.81 -11.46 19.62
CA GLY A 45 9.66 -10.70 19.15
C GLY A 45 9.56 -10.88 17.65
N SER A 46 8.40 -11.33 17.17
CA SER A 46 8.15 -11.43 15.73
C SER A 46 8.46 -10.06 15.12
N ALA A 47 9.39 -10.02 14.17
CA ALA A 47 9.71 -8.79 13.47
C ALA A 47 8.40 -8.21 12.92
N GLN A 48 8.12 -6.94 13.24
CA GLN A 48 6.90 -6.27 12.81
C GLN A 48 6.78 -6.40 11.28
N PRO A 49 5.62 -6.83 10.75
CA PRO A 49 5.46 -7.02 9.32
C PRO A 49 5.67 -5.69 8.58
N LEU A 50 6.28 -5.75 7.40
CA LEU A 50 6.47 -4.57 6.56
C LEU A 50 5.13 -3.97 6.16
N ILE A 51 4.16 -4.82 5.81
CA ILE A 51 2.80 -4.50 5.40
C ILE A 51 1.85 -5.42 6.16
N GLU A 52 0.78 -4.87 6.72
CA GLU A 52 -0.33 -5.62 7.32
C GLU A 52 -1.67 -5.11 6.76
N ILE A 53 -2.49 -6.02 6.22
CA ILE A 53 -3.84 -5.69 5.75
C ILE A 53 -4.85 -6.04 6.83
N LEU A 54 -5.50 -5.01 7.36
CA LEU A 54 -6.41 -5.13 8.50
C LEU A 54 -7.76 -5.79 8.09
N PRO A 55 -8.48 -6.43 9.04
CA PRO A 55 -9.74 -7.12 8.74
C PRO A 55 -10.80 -6.22 8.05
N ASP A 56 -10.87 -4.94 8.42
CA ASP A 56 -11.81 -3.97 7.83
C ASP A 56 -11.65 -3.78 6.31
N ALA A 57 -10.49 -4.08 5.72
CA ALA A 57 -10.32 -4.09 4.26
C ALA A 57 -11.33 -5.02 3.55
N ARG A 58 -11.76 -6.09 4.22
CA ARG A 58 -12.69 -7.11 3.72
C ARG A 58 -14.14 -6.88 4.16
N ARG A 59 -14.39 -5.92 5.05
CA ARG A 59 -15.72 -5.58 5.56
C ARG A 59 -16.67 -5.29 4.41
N GLN A 60 -17.91 -5.77 4.49
CA GLN A 60 -18.95 -5.52 3.49
C GLN A 60 -19.97 -4.49 3.99
N GLY A 61 -20.77 -3.95 3.07
CA GLY A 61 -21.76 -2.90 3.37
C GLY A 61 -21.14 -1.51 3.53
N LEU A 62 -21.95 -0.57 4.01
CA LEU A 62 -21.59 0.84 4.17
C LEU A 62 -20.87 1.10 5.51
N PHE A 63 -19.81 1.90 5.48
CA PHE A 63 -19.08 2.35 6.67
C PHE A 63 -18.16 3.54 6.36
N GLY A 64 -17.99 4.43 7.35
CA GLY A 64 -17.06 5.57 7.27
C GLY A 64 -15.58 5.14 7.28
N TRP A 65 -14.66 6.10 7.31
CA TRP A 65 -13.22 5.80 7.25
C TRP A 65 -12.73 4.95 8.42
N VAL A 66 -12.13 3.79 8.10
CA VAL A 66 -11.43 2.90 9.04
C VAL A 66 -10.04 2.55 8.51
N PRO A 67 -9.04 2.29 9.38
CA PRO A 67 -7.73 1.79 8.95
C PRO A 67 -7.86 0.49 8.14
N ALA A 68 -7.10 0.38 7.05
CA ALA A 68 -7.08 -0.77 6.15
C ALA A 68 -5.69 -1.38 5.97
N VAL A 69 -4.65 -0.54 6.04
CA VAL A 69 -3.26 -0.93 5.81
C VAL A 69 -2.37 -0.31 6.88
N LEU A 70 -1.55 -1.14 7.53
CA LEU A 70 -0.39 -0.68 8.27
C LEU A 70 0.88 -0.92 7.45
N VAL A 71 1.81 0.02 7.49
CA VAL A 71 3.18 -0.12 7.00
C VAL A 71 4.12 0.10 8.17
N ARG A 72 4.94 -0.90 8.51
CA ARG A 72 5.84 -0.87 9.67
C ARG A 72 5.11 -0.45 10.97
N GLY A 73 3.88 -0.95 11.16
CA GLY A 73 3.00 -0.63 12.31
C GLY A 73 2.28 0.73 12.27
N GLN A 74 2.52 1.59 11.27
CA GLN A 74 1.84 2.88 11.11
C GLN A 74 0.74 2.81 10.06
N THR A 75 -0.41 3.44 10.30
CA THR A 75 -1.52 3.46 9.32
C THR A 75 -1.12 4.21 8.06
N ALA A 76 -0.94 3.47 6.97
CA ALA A 76 -0.62 4.00 5.65
C ALA A 76 -1.84 4.11 4.74
N GLY A 77 -2.89 3.32 5.02
CA GLY A 77 -4.10 3.26 4.20
C GLY A 77 -5.38 3.17 5.03
N TRP A 78 -6.43 3.86 4.59
CA TRP A 78 -7.79 3.77 5.11
C TRP A 78 -8.75 3.33 4.01
N ILE A 79 -9.85 2.68 4.40
CA ILE A 79 -10.96 2.29 3.53
C ILE A 79 -12.28 2.85 4.05
N SER A 80 -13.19 3.17 3.15
CA SER A 80 -14.59 3.51 3.44
C SER A 80 -15.49 2.99 2.31
N ARG A 81 -16.76 2.74 2.62
CA ARG A 81 -17.80 2.47 1.61
C ARG A 81 -19.01 3.35 1.85
N VAL A 82 -19.32 4.19 0.87
CA VAL A 82 -20.37 5.21 0.92
C VAL A 82 -21.44 4.93 -0.13
N ARG A 83 -22.63 5.49 0.04
CA ARG A 83 -23.65 5.49 -1.02
C ARG A 83 -23.14 6.36 -2.18
N ALA A 84 -23.50 6.00 -3.40
CA ALA A 84 -23.43 6.94 -4.50
C ALA A 84 -24.56 7.97 -4.34
N ASP A 85 -24.23 9.26 -4.35
CA ASP A 85 -25.22 10.33 -4.17
C ASP A 85 -26.18 10.38 -5.36
N SER A 86 -27.48 10.54 -5.08
CA SER A 86 -28.59 10.46 -6.06
C SER A 86 -28.73 9.13 -6.84
N GLU A 87 -27.93 8.12 -6.50
CA GLU A 87 -27.77 6.85 -7.23
C GLU A 87 -28.23 5.68 -6.34
N ALA A 88 -29.55 5.52 -6.23
CA ALA A 88 -30.17 4.68 -5.21
C ALA A 88 -29.80 3.19 -5.33
N GLY A 89 -29.15 2.66 -4.29
CA GLY A 89 -28.73 1.26 -4.20
C GLY A 89 -27.26 1.02 -4.55
N PHE A 90 -26.58 2.00 -5.16
CA PHE A 90 -25.18 1.87 -5.56
C PHE A 90 -24.21 2.35 -4.46
N THR A 91 -23.01 1.76 -4.44
CA THR A 91 -21.99 1.95 -3.39
C THR A 91 -20.64 2.24 -4.02
N ILE A 92 -19.95 3.25 -3.50
CA ILE A 92 -18.59 3.62 -3.89
C ILE A 92 -17.64 3.11 -2.80
N THR A 93 -16.60 2.37 -3.21
CA THR A 93 -15.47 2.04 -2.34
C THR A 93 -14.40 3.11 -2.48
N LEU A 94 -13.95 3.64 -1.35
CA LEU A 94 -12.93 4.66 -1.23
C LEU A 94 -11.70 4.07 -0.53
N LEU A 95 -10.51 4.32 -1.08
CA LEU A 95 -9.23 4.15 -0.40
C LEU A 95 -8.54 5.49 -0.26
N ARG A 96 -7.84 5.71 0.85
CA ARG A 96 -6.98 6.88 1.06
C ARG A 96 -5.60 6.43 1.52
N PHE A 97 -4.54 7.05 0.99
CA PHE A 97 -3.15 6.68 1.25
C PHE A 97 -2.30 7.86 1.75
N ASP A 98 -1.43 7.60 2.72
CA ASP A 98 -0.43 8.54 3.23
C ASP A 98 0.89 8.41 2.46
N GLN A 99 1.21 9.41 1.63
CA GLN A 99 2.37 9.37 0.74
C GLN A 99 3.73 9.42 1.47
N ARG A 100 3.74 9.63 2.79
CA ARG A 100 4.96 9.49 3.61
C ARG A 100 5.34 8.03 3.86
N LEU A 101 4.38 7.12 3.74
CA LEU A 101 4.54 5.68 3.99
C LEU A 101 4.45 4.84 2.71
N VAL A 102 3.78 5.35 1.68
CA VAL A 102 3.64 4.69 0.36
C VAL A 102 3.89 5.65 -0.82
N THR A 103 4.30 5.11 -1.96
CA THR A 103 4.52 5.80 -3.24
C THR A 103 3.61 5.20 -4.30
N LEU A 104 3.24 5.99 -5.31
CA LEU A 104 2.54 5.50 -6.50
C LEU A 104 3.56 5.08 -7.57
N ALA A 105 3.35 3.96 -8.25
CA ALA A 105 4.12 3.55 -9.43
C ALA A 105 3.18 3.26 -10.61
N LEU A 106 3.67 3.53 -11.83
CA LEU A 106 2.91 3.49 -13.08
C LEU A 106 3.45 2.38 -13.97
N HIS A 107 2.73 1.26 -14.07
CA HIS A 107 3.06 0.13 -14.93
C HIS A 107 2.64 0.39 -16.37
N ALA A 108 3.52 0.08 -17.33
CA ALA A 108 3.30 0.35 -18.75
C ALA A 108 2.39 -0.66 -19.48
N GLY A 109 2.05 -1.79 -18.84
CA GLY A 109 1.27 -2.84 -19.47
C GLY A 109 2.00 -3.53 -20.64
N GLY A 110 1.38 -4.57 -21.19
CA GLY A 110 1.97 -5.34 -22.30
C GLY A 110 1.85 -4.70 -23.68
N SER A 111 0.77 -3.93 -23.92
CA SER A 111 0.47 -3.33 -25.24
C SER A 111 -0.03 -1.89 -25.22
N GLU A 112 -0.42 -1.34 -24.06
CA GLU A 112 -0.98 0.01 -23.95
C GLU A 112 -0.39 0.76 -22.73
N PRO A 113 0.70 1.53 -22.87
CA PRO A 113 1.50 1.75 -24.10
C PRO A 113 2.34 0.54 -24.55
N GLY A 114 2.67 -0.40 -23.66
CA GLY A 114 3.46 -1.58 -24.02
C GLY A 114 4.91 -1.31 -24.40
N GLY A 115 5.60 -2.35 -24.88
CA GLY A 115 7.04 -2.29 -25.20
C GLY A 115 7.94 -2.62 -24.01
N SER A 116 9.26 -2.43 -24.17
CA SER A 116 10.27 -2.92 -23.22
C SER A 116 11.19 -1.84 -22.65
N GLY A 117 11.77 -2.13 -21.48
CA GLY A 117 12.72 -1.26 -20.78
C GLY A 117 12.08 -0.12 -19.98
N TRP A 118 10.77 -0.21 -19.72
CA TRP A 118 10.09 0.48 -18.63
C TRP A 118 10.70 0.07 -17.29
N ARG A 119 10.60 0.95 -16.29
CA ARG A 119 10.95 0.64 -14.90
C ARG A 119 9.85 -0.22 -14.25
N TYR A 120 8.59 0.02 -14.60
CA TYR A 120 7.45 -0.81 -14.18
C TYR A 120 6.77 -1.43 -15.41
N GLY A 121 6.84 -2.76 -15.50
CA GLY A 121 6.47 -3.54 -16.69
C GLY A 121 4.98 -3.81 -16.85
N ASP A 122 4.63 -4.99 -17.37
CA ASP A 122 3.24 -5.41 -17.59
C ASP A 122 2.63 -6.20 -16.43
N ALA A 123 3.41 -6.50 -15.40
CA ALA A 123 3.03 -7.23 -14.20
C ALA A 123 3.71 -6.65 -12.96
N ILE A 124 3.19 -7.01 -11.78
CA ILE A 124 3.84 -6.84 -10.48
C ILE A 124 4.81 -8.02 -10.30
N GLU A 125 6.09 -7.74 -10.54
CA GLU A 125 7.16 -8.73 -10.49
C GLU A 125 7.54 -9.14 -9.07
N ASN A 126 8.29 -10.25 -8.94
CA ASN A 126 8.74 -10.77 -7.65
C ASN A 126 9.55 -9.76 -6.81
N ALA A 127 10.21 -8.79 -7.45
CA ALA A 127 10.93 -7.72 -6.77
C ALA A 127 10.01 -6.70 -6.08
N GLU A 128 8.74 -6.59 -6.51
CA GLU A 128 7.73 -5.62 -6.06
C GLU A 128 6.70 -6.27 -5.13
N ARG A 129 6.46 -7.57 -5.30
CA ARG A 129 5.52 -8.37 -4.50
C ARG A 129 5.75 -8.36 -2.99
N GLY A 130 6.92 -7.90 -2.51
CA GLY A 130 7.19 -7.68 -1.08
C GLY A 130 6.96 -6.25 -0.58
N THR A 131 6.68 -5.28 -1.47
CA THR A 131 6.43 -3.86 -1.16
C THR A 131 5.05 -3.38 -1.62
N VAL A 132 4.38 -4.09 -2.51
CA VAL A 132 3.09 -3.69 -3.05
C VAL A 132 1.98 -3.76 -1.98
N VAL A 133 1.30 -2.64 -1.77
CA VAL A 133 0.16 -2.49 -0.87
C VAL A 133 -1.16 -2.61 -1.64
N ALA A 134 -1.25 -1.96 -2.80
CA ALA A 134 -2.46 -1.92 -3.61
C ALA A 134 -2.13 -1.89 -5.11
N ALA A 135 -3.12 -2.20 -5.95
CA ALA A 135 -3.10 -1.87 -7.37
C ALA A 135 -4.50 -1.57 -7.89
N PHE A 136 -4.59 -0.71 -8.90
CA PHE A 136 -5.83 -0.36 -9.57
C PHE A 136 -5.60 0.05 -11.02
N ASN A 137 -6.66 -0.02 -11.84
CA ASN A 137 -6.60 0.37 -13.25
C ASN A 137 -6.15 1.83 -13.44
N SER A 138 -5.51 2.12 -14.57
CA SER A 138 -5.13 3.48 -14.97
C SER A 138 -6.26 4.15 -15.78
N GLY A 139 -5.91 5.17 -16.57
CA GLY A 139 -6.81 5.92 -17.45
C GLY A 139 -7.20 5.21 -18.77
N PHE A 140 -7.93 5.93 -19.62
CA PHE A 140 -8.38 5.45 -20.92
C PHE A 140 -7.22 5.22 -21.89
N ARG A 141 -7.48 4.40 -22.92
CA ARG A 141 -6.56 4.21 -24.05
C ARG A 141 -6.33 5.53 -24.79
N GLU A 142 -5.14 5.75 -25.32
CA GLU A 142 -4.77 6.98 -26.05
C GLU A 142 -5.75 7.30 -27.20
N ASN A 143 -6.21 6.28 -27.92
CA ASN A 143 -7.14 6.45 -29.04
C ASN A 143 -8.58 6.85 -28.64
N TYR A 144 -8.89 6.95 -27.34
CA TYR A 144 -10.11 7.59 -26.82
C TYR A 144 -9.92 9.09 -26.53
N GLY A 145 -8.79 9.68 -26.94
CA GLY A 145 -8.47 11.08 -26.71
C GLY A 145 -7.85 11.37 -25.34
N ALA A 146 -7.58 10.34 -24.53
CA ALA A 146 -6.79 10.47 -23.32
C ALA A 146 -5.33 10.77 -23.64
N GLY A 147 -4.72 11.65 -22.84
CA GLY A 147 -3.36 12.12 -23.08
C GLY A 147 -2.26 11.09 -22.80
N GLY A 148 -1.05 11.61 -22.63
CA GLY A 148 0.19 10.84 -22.70
C GLY A 148 0.51 9.89 -21.54
N PHE A 149 1.59 9.15 -21.75
CA PHE A 149 2.26 8.26 -20.80
C PHE A 149 3.77 8.49 -20.92
N VAL A 150 4.42 8.86 -19.81
CA VAL A 150 5.86 9.10 -19.73
C VAL A 150 6.42 8.45 -18.48
N GLU A 151 7.58 7.80 -18.59
CA GLU A 151 8.32 7.24 -17.45
C GLU A 151 9.82 7.47 -17.63
N GLY A 152 10.45 8.19 -16.70
CA GLY A 152 11.84 8.62 -16.80
C GLY A 152 12.07 9.44 -18.08
N ALA A 153 12.88 8.89 -19.00
CA ALA A 153 13.16 9.48 -20.30
C ALA A 153 12.35 8.84 -21.45
N ARG A 154 11.49 7.85 -21.16
CA ARG A 154 10.67 7.14 -22.15
C ARG A 154 9.32 7.79 -22.30
N VAL A 155 8.91 7.97 -23.55
CA VAL A 155 7.57 8.44 -23.93
C VAL A 155 6.84 7.27 -24.57
N GLY A 156 5.75 6.83 -23.94
CA GLY A 156 4.83 5.85 -24.53
C GLY A 156 3.83 6.56 -25.43
N TRP A 157 3.23 7.63 -24.89
CA TRP A 157 2.35 8.53 -25.62
C TRP A 157 2.69 10.00 -25.25
N PRO A 158 2.65 10.95 -26.21
CA PRO A 158 3.05 12.32 -25.97
C PRO A 158 2.11 13.04 -24.99
N LEU A 159 2.69 13.85 -24.09
CA LEU A 159 1.91 14.66 -23.15
C LEU A 159 1.26 15.87 -23.85
N ARG A 160 0.02 16.18 -23.48
CA ARG A 160 -0.79 17.28 -24.00
C ARG A 160 -1.01 18.32 -22.91
N VAL A 161 -0.99 19.61 -23.27
CA VAL A 161 -1.21 20.73 -22.33
C VAL A 161 -2.68 20.81 -21.93
N GLY A 162 -2.95 20.97 -20.64
CA GLY A 162 -4.31 21.08 -20.09
C GLY A 162 -4.97 19.75 -19.69
N ASP A 163 -4.50 18.61 -20.21
CA ASP A 163 -5.03 17.29 -19.84
C ASP A 163 -4.77 16.97 -18.36
N ALA A 164 -5.74 16.34 -17.71
CA ALA A 164 -5.60 15.88 -16.33
C ALA A 164 -4.49 14.85 -16.24
N SER A 165 -3.59 15.04 -15.29
CA SER A 165 -2.34 14.29 -15.18
C SER A 165 -2.10 13.87 -13.74
N VAL A 166 -1.87 12.56 -13.54
CA VAL A 166 -1.16 12.04 -12.38
C VAL A 166 0.32 12.20 -12.65
N VAL A 167 1.02 12.96 -11.82
CA VAL A 167 2.47 13.16 -11.89
C VAL A 167 3.10 12.52 -10.67
N VAL A 168 3.94 11.51 -10.90
CA VAL A 168 4.78 10.89 -9.86
C VAL A 168 6.14 11.56 -9.88
N TYR A 169 6.62 12.02 -8.74
CA TYR A 169 7.89 12.70 -8.56
C TYR A 169 8.99 11.76 -8.06
N LYS A 170 10.26 12.11 -8.32
CA LYS A 170 11.43 11.33 -7.87
C LYS A 170 11.61 11.28 -6.34
N ASN A 171 10.90 12.13 -5.60
CA ASN A 171 10.84 12.10 -4.13
C ASN A 171 9.84 11.04 -3.58
N GLY A 172 9.09 10.35 -4.45
CA GLY A 172 8.10 9.32 -4.08
C GLY A 172 6.68 9.84 -3.85
N THR A 173 6.45 11.15 -3.88
CA THR A 173 5.09 11.71 -3.88
C THR A 173 4.50 11.75 -5.28
N ALA A 174 3.18 11.67 -5.38
CA ALA A 174 2.42 11.95 -6.57
C ALA A 174 1.44 13.11 -6.35
N ASP A 175 1.14 13.85 -7.41
CA ASP A 175 0.16 14.94 -7.41
C ASP A 175 -0.70 14.90 -8.68
N ILE A 176 -1.85 15.60 -8.66
CA ILE A 176 -2.86 15.57 -9.73
C ILE A 176 -3.22 16.99 -10.16
N GLY A 177 -3.35 17.24 -11.46
CA GLY A 177 -3.62 18.57 -12.00
C GLY A 177 -3.59 18.61 -13.52
N ALA A 178 -3.84 19.79 -14.10
CA ALA A 178 -3.78 20.01 -15.53
C ALA A 178 -2.33 20.25 -15.99
N TRP A 179 -1.88 19.51 -17.00
CA TRP A 179 -0.48 19.56 -17.44
C TRP A 179 -0.08 20.95 -17.97
N GLN A 180 1.05 21.45 -17.48
CA GLN A 180 1.59 22.80 -17.72
C GLN A 180 0.64 23.95 -17.33
N GLN A 181 -0.35 23.69 -16.46
CA GLN A 181 -1.24 24.69 -15.88
C GLN A 181 -1.13 24.68 -14.35
N GLY A 182 0.11 24.76 -13.83
CA GLY A 182 0.44 24.65 -12.41
C GLY A 182 0.96 23.27 -11.98
N LEU A 183 1.05 22.30 -12.90
CA LEU A 183 1.67 20.98 -12.69
C LEU A 183 2.57 20.61 -13.88
N PRO A 184 3.79 20.06 -13.69
CA PRO A 184 4.46 19.82 -12.42
C PRO A 184 4.88 21.12 -11.74
N ALA A 185 5.10 21.08 -10.43
CA ALA A 185 5.76 22.18 -9.73
C ALA A 185 7.20 22.31 -10.27
N ALA A 186 7.64 23.53 -10.57
CA ALA A 186 8.87 23.77 -11.35
C ALA A 186 10.17 23.30 -10.66
N ALA A 187 10.15 23.07 -9.34
CA ALA A 187 11.29 22.56 -8.57
C ALA A 187 11.38 21.02 -8.54
N ASP A 188 10.29 20.31 -8.87
CA ASP A 188 10.17 18.88 -8.59
C ASP A 188 10.51 18.02 -9.82
N ALA A 189 11.52 17.18 -9.66
CA ALA A 189 11.93 16.25 -10.71
C ALA A 189 10.88 15.15 -10.90
N VAL A 190 10.23 15.14 -12.07
CA VAL A 190 9.25 14.13 -12.46
C VAL A 190 9.92 12.76 -12.65
N ALA A 191 9.25 11.70 -12.18
CA ALA A 191 9.61 10.30 -12.38
C ALA A 191 8.70 9.63 -13.41
N ALA A 192 7.39 9.88 -13.36
CA ALA A 192 6.42 9.40 -14.33
C ALA A 192 5.24 10.39 -14.47
N VAL A 193 4.57 10.37 -15.62
CA VAL A 193 3.33 11.09 -15.87
C VAL A 193 2.37 10.18 -16.60
N ARG A 194 1.15 10.09 -16.08
CA ARG A 194 0.02 9.51 -16.82
C ARG A 194 -1.10 10.52 -16.89
N GLN A 195 -1.47 10.89 -18.10
CA GLN A 195 -2.63 11.73 -18.34
C GLN A 195 -3.88 10.89 -18.52
N ASN A 196 -5.04 11.54 -18.45
CA ASN A 196 -6.30 11.01 -18.95
C ASN A 196 -7.04 12.13 -19.69
N LEU A 197 -8.35 12.24 -19.50
CA LEU A 197 -9.19 13.29 -20.08
C LEU A 197 -9.15 14.59 -19.23
N LYS A 198 -10.29 15.22 -18.94
CA LYS A 198 -10.32 16.47 -18.15
C LYS A 198 -10.27 16.24 -16.64
N LEU A 199 -9.84 17.26 -15.89
CA LEU A 199 -9.96 17.26 -14.43
C LEU A 199 -11.43 17.19 -14.04
N LEU A 200 -11.73 16.30 -13.09
CA LEU A 200 -13.06 16.12 -12.52
C LEU A 200 -13.30 17.07 -11.34
N ILE A 201 -12.24 17.36 -10.58
CA ILE A 201 -12.21 18.34 -9.50
C ILE A 201 -10.97 19.22 -9.70
N ASP A 202 -11.14 20.53 -9.57
CA ASP A 202 -10.03 21.50 -9.49
C ASP A 202 -10.29 22.56 -8.41
N GLY A 203 -9.27 22.89 -7.61
CA GLY A 203 -9.37 23.81 -6.49
C GLY A 203 -10.50 23.49 -5.49
N GLY A 204 -10.82 22.21 -5.30
CA GLY A 204 -11.93 21.73 -4.47
C GLY A 204 -13.33 21.87 -5.09
N ARG A 205 -13.42 22.28 -6.36
CA ARG A 205 -14.69 22.44 -7.09
C ARG A 205 -14.84 21.32 -8.12
N ILE A 206 -15.98 20.65 -8.10
CA ILE A 206 -16.38 19.72 -9.17
C ILE A 206 -16.56 20.53 -10.46
N ALA A 207 -16.16 19.96 -11.60
CA ALA A 207 -16.29 20.58 -12.91
C ALA A 207 -17.75 21.03 -13.18
N PRO A 208 -17.98 22.25 -13.71
CA PRO A 208 -19.34 22.77 -13.91
C PRO A 208 -20.11 22.02 -15.01
N ASP A 209 -19.40 21.37 -15.94
CA ASP A 209 -19.91 20.57 -17.05
C ASP A 209 -20.03 19.07 -16.72
N VAL A 210 -19.95 18.67 -15.43
CA VAL A 210 -19.96 17.26 -14.98
C VAL A 210 -21.16 16.42 -15.45
N ASP A 211 -22.31 17.05 -15.69
CA ASP A 211 -23.52 16.39 -16.23
C ASP A 211 -23.68 16.51 -17.75
N SER A 212 -22.96 17.42 -18.40
CA SER A 212 -23.21 17.83 -19.80
C SER A 212 -22.08 17.47 -20.77
N CYS A 213 -20.84 17.38 -20.30
CA CYS A 213 -19.69 17.00 -21.12
C CYS A 213 -19.31 15.51 -21.03
N ILE A 214 -20.09 14.68 -20.32
CA ILE A 214 -19.78 13.27 -19.94
C ILE A 214 -18.92 12.53 -20.98
N LYS A 215 -19.45 12.30 -22.20
CA LYS A 215 -18.76 11.50 -23.25
C LYS A 215 -17.39 12.05 -23.67
N VAL A 216 -17.23 13.36 -23.68
CA VAL A 216 -16.03 14.07 -24.19
C VAL A 216 -15.02 14.35 -23.08
N CYS A 217 -15.51 14.61 -21.87
CA CYS A 217 -14.69 15.00 -20.73
C CYS A 217 -14.29 13.83 -19.81
N TRP A 218 -15.14 12.80 -19.69
CA TRP A 218 -15.02 11.65 -18.77
C TRP A 218 -15.58 10.36 -19.41
N GLY A 219 -15.19 10.13 -20.67
CA GLY A 219 -15.37 8.90 -21.42
C GLY A 219 -16.80 8.60 -21.92
N ASP A 220 -16.89 8.05 -23.13
CA ASP A 220 -18.14 7.52 -23.67
C ASP A 220 -18.45 6.15 -23.01
N PRO A 221 -19.56 6.01 -22.26
CA PRO A 221 -19.91 4.74 -21.64
C PRO A 221 -20.36 3.70 -22.67
N LEU A 222 -20.12 2.41 -22.38
CA LEU A 222 -20.59 1.33 -23.24
C LEU A 222 -22.12 1.37 -23.39
N HIS A 223 -22.58 1.16 -24.62
CA HIS A 223 -24.00 1.15 -25.01
C HIS A 223 -24.77 2.44 -24.65
N GLU A 224 -24.07 3.58 -24.53
CA GLU A 224 -24.64 4.88 -24.16
C GLU A 224 -25.36 4.92 -22.80
N GLN A 225 -25.11 3.92 -21.94
CA GLN A 225 -25.67 3.85 -20.58
C GLN A 225 -25.04 4.95 -19.70
N PRO A 226 -25.78 5.90 -19.11
CA PRO A 226 -25.18 6.98 -18.31
C PRO A 226 -24.50 6.47 -17.03
N ILE A 227 -24.92 5.29 -16.57
CA ILE A 227 -24.50 4.63 -15.34
C ILE A 227 -23.68 3.39 -15.75
N VAL A 228 -22.39 3.39 -15.42
CA VAL A 228 -21.44 2.29 -15.69
C VAL A 228 -20.44 2.17 -14.54
N ALA A 229 -19.60 1.14 -14.56
CA ALA A 229 -18.53 1.07 -13.58
C ALA A 229 -17.56 2.24 -13.83
N ARG A 230 -17.23 3.02 -12.80
CA ARG A 230 -16.29 4.13 -12.91
C ARG A 230 -15.25 4.07 -11.81
N SER A 231 -14.08 4.64 -12.08
CA SER A 231 -13.05 4.86 -11.07
C SER A 231 -12.40 6.22 -11.22
N GLY A 232 -11.80 6.73 -10.16
CA GLY A 232 -11.09 8.01 -10.17
C GLY A 232 -9.98 8.06 -9.12
N LEU A 233 -9.03 8.96 -9.35
CA LEU A 233 -7.96 9.27 -8.41
C LEU A 233 -8.00 10.77 -8.08
N GLY A 234 -7.95 11.08 -6.80
CA GLY A 234 -7.87 12.43 -6.26
C GLY A 234 -6.67 12.59 -5.33
N VAL A 235 -6.32 13.85 -5.06
CA VAL A 235 -5.31 14.25 -4.08
C VAL A 235 -5.93 15.27 -3.13
N THR A 236 -5.74 15.09 -1.82
CA THR A 236 -6.26 16.01 -0.80
C THR A 236 -5.36 17.23 -0.64
N GLY A 237 -5.87 18.29 0.01
CA GLY A 237 -5.05 19.46 0.37
C GLY A 237 -3.86 19.14 1.30
N GLY A 238 -3.88 17.98 1.96
CA GLY A 238 -2.76 17.45 2.74
C GLY A 238 -1.84 16.49 1.98
N GLY A 239 -1.99 16.37 0.65
CA GLY A 239 -1.16 15.50 -0.19
C GLY A 239 -1.44 14.00 -0.05
N GLN A 240 -2.58 13.60 0.50
CA GLN A 240 -2.99 12.18 0.53
C GLN A 240 -3.66 11.80 -0.80
N LEU A 241 -3.35 10.63 -1.35
CA LEU A 241 -4.07 10.11 -2.51
C LEU A 241 -5.40 9.49 -2.06
N VAL A 242 -6.44 9.65 -2.89
CA VAL A 242 -7.77 9.05 -2.70
C VAL A 242 -8.17 8.34 -3.98
N TRP A 243 -8.32 7.02 -3.95
CA TRP A 243 -8.91 6.24 -5.04
C TRP A 243 -10.37 5.94 -4.75
N ALA A 244 -11.23 6.03 -5.75
CA ALA A 244 -12.66 5.78 -5.66
C ALA A 244 -13.12 4.88 -6.81
N ALA A 245 -13.99 3.90 -6.55
CA ALA A 245 -14.64 3.12 -7.61
C ALA A 245 -15.96 2.45 -7.19
N GLY A 246 -16.81 2.15 -8.19
CA GLY A 246 -18.07 1.41 -8.06
C GLY A 246 -18.58 0.94 -9.42
N HIS A 247 -19.58 0.03 -9.44
CA HIS A 247 -20.06 -0.64 -10.67
C HIS A 247 -21.09 0.14 -11.48
N ASP A 248 -21.79 1.06 -10.87
CA ASP A 248 -22.98 1.68 -11.43
C ASP A 248 -22.98 3.15 -10.96
N LEU A 249 -22.18 3.98 -11.63
CA LEU A 249 -21.93 5.37 -11.26
C LEU A 249 -22.08 6.30 -12.46
N SER A 250 -22.75 7.43 -12.25
CA SER A 250 -22.53 8.66 -13.02
C SER A 250 -21.20 9.33 -12.65
N VAL A 251 -20.71 10.19 -13.55
CA VAL A 251 -19.54 11.05 -13.33
C VAL A 251 -19.71 11.92 -12.08
N ARG A 252 -20.91 12.48 -11.90
CA ARG A 252 -21.28 13.33 -10.76
C ARG A 252 -21.14 12.58 -9.43
N ALA A 253 -21.66 11.35 -9.31
CA ALA A 253 -21.58 10.59 -8.06
C ALA A 253 -20.13 10.25 -7.67
N LEU A 254 -19.28 9.92 -8.66
CA LEU A 254 -17.84 9.74 -8.45
C LEU A 254 -17.17 11.04 -7.97
N ALA A 255 -17.48 12.18 -8.60
CA ALA A 255 -16.95 13.49 -8.23
C ALA A 255 -17.35 13.90 -6.81
N GLN A 256 -18.62 13.68 -6.44
CA GLN A 256 -19.13 13.96 -5.09
C GLN A 256 -18.42 13.12 -4.03
N ALA A 257 -18.22 11.83 -4.27
CA ALA A 257 -17.49 10.96 -3.34
C ALA A 257 -16.02 11.37 -3.16
N LEU A 258 -15.32 11.75 -4.24
CA LEU A 258 -13.94 12.24 -4.18
C LEU A 258 -13.85 13.60 -3.46
N ALA A 259 -14.78 14.52 -3.73
CA ALA A 259 -14.86 15.81 -3.04
C ALA A 259 -15.16 15.64 -1.54
N ALA A 260 -16.12 14.76 -1.18
CA ALA A 260 -16.46 14.43 0.20
C ALA A 260 -15.31 13.71 0.95
N ALA A 261 -14.45 12.99 0.22
CA ALA A 261 -13.20 12.44 0.74
C ALA A 261 -12.08 13.49 0.93
N GLY A 262 -12.32 14.75 0.57
CA GLY A 262 -11.39 15.86 0.72
C GLY A 262 -10.42 16.04 -0.45
N ALA A 263 -10.67 15.44 -1.61
CA ALA A 263 -9.86 15.67 -2.81
C ALA A 263 -10.04 17.12 -3.29
N VAL A 264 -8.92 17.86 -3.41
CA VAL A 264 -8.90 19.22 -3.95
C VAL A 264 -8.65 19.25 -5.44
N ARG A 265 -7.99 18.21 -5.98
CA ARG A 265 -7.84 17.95 -7.41
C ARG A 265 -8.10 16.47 -7.66
N ALA A 266 -8.79 16.14 -8.74
CA ALA A 266 -9.09 14.75 -9.09
C ALA A 266 -9.36 14.57 -10.57
N MET A 267 -9.21 13.34 -11.04
CA MET A 267 -9.51 12.93 -12.40
C MET A 267 -10.22 11.57 -12.40
N GLU A 268 -11.08 11.36 -13.39
CA GLU A 268 -11.57 10.02 -13.68
C GLU A 268 -10.42 9.17 -14.26
N LEU A 269 -10.48 7.86 -14.01
CA LEU A 269 -9.62 6.83 -14.59
C LEU A 269 -10.44 6.08 -15.66
N ASP A 270 -10.07 4.86 -16.03
CA ASP A 270 -10.91 4.06 -16.92
C ASP A 270 -12.25 3.63 -16.27
N ILE A 271 -13.20 3.28 -17.11
CA ILE A 271 -14.60 2.96 -16.78
C ILE A 271 -14.98 1.59 -17.39
N ASN A 272 -16.25 1.22 -17.26
CA ASN A 272 -16.84 -0.06 -17.70
C ASN A 272 -16.41 -1.30 -16.87
N PRO A 273 -17.32 -2.27 -16.64
CA PRO A 273 -17.08 -3.35 -15.66
C PRO A 273 -15.90 -4.30 -15.93
N ARG A 274 -15.30 -4.25 -17.13
CA ARG A 274 -14.13 -5.05 -17.51
C ARG A 274 -12.80 -4.37 -17.14
N TRP A 275 -12.75 -3.05 -17.10
CA TRP A 275 -11.51 -2.30 -16.86
C TRP A 275 -11.40 -1.81 -15.43
N VAL A 276 -12.52 -1.45 -14.78
CA VAL A 276 -12.50 -1.00 -13.39
C VAL A 276 -12.13 -2.15 -12.44
N ALA A 277 -11.01 -2.00 -11.74
CA ALA A 277 -10.54 -2.95 -10.75
C ALA A 277 -9.64 -2.27 -9.72
N GLY A 278 -9.82 -2.65 -8.44
CA GLY A 278 -8.89 -2.32 -7.37
C GLY A 278 -8.63 -3.51 -6.45
N TYR A 279 -7.41 -3.60 -5.94
CA TYR A 279 -6.94 -4.63 -5.02
C TYR A 279 -6.11 -4.04 -3.88
N LEU A 280 -6.26 -4.60 -2.69
CA LEU A 280 -5.21 -4.59 -1.67
C LEU A 280 -4.46 -5.93 -1.72
N TYR A 281 -3.18 -5.94 -1.35
CA TYR A 281 -2.35 -7.14 -1.38
C TYR A 281 -1.98 -7.61 0.02
N GLU A 282 -2.42 -8.83 0.35
CA GLU A 282 -2.03 -9.53 1.57
C GLU A 282 -0.71 -10.26 1.36
N HIS A 283 0.14 -10.22 2.39
CA HIS A 283 1.48 -10.82 2.44
C HIS A 283 1.50 -11.92 3.51
N PRO A 284 1.16 -13.17 3.18
CA PRO A 284 1.07 -14.22 4.19
C PRO A 284 2.46 -14.59 4.76
N PRO A 285 2.53 -15.02 6.03
CA PRO A 285 3.80 -15.38 6.65
C PRO A 285 4.47 -16.59 5.97
N GLY A 286 5.78 -16.72 6.15
CA GLY A 286 6.55 -17.88 5.65
C GLY A 286 6.87 -17.86 4.16
N GLY A 287 6.74 -16.71 3.48
CA GLY A 287 7.10 -16.57 2.06
C GLY A 287 6.07 -17.15 1.08
N ALA A 288 4.85 -17.42 1.56
CA ALA A 288 3.74 -17.78 0.67
C ALA A 288 3.36 -16.60 -0.25
N ALA A 289 2.82 -16.92 -1.43
CA ALA A 289 2.57 -15.94 -2.48
C ALA A 289 1.60 -14.82 -2.04
N THR A 290 1.89 -13.59 -2.45
CA THR A 290 1.06 -12.39 -2.26
C THR A 290 -0.35 -12.62 -2.81
N ARG A 291 -1.39 -12.25 -2.04
CA ARG A 291 -2.80 -12.53 -2.37
C ARG A 291 -3.61 -11.25 -2.61
N PRO A 292 -4.32 -11.12 -3.75
CA PRO A 292 -5.18 -9.96 -4.02
C PRO A 292 -6.50 -10.05 -3.24
N ILE A 293 -6.91 -8.93 -2.64
CA ILE A 293 -8.21 -8.72 -2.00
C ILE A 293 -8.99 -7.74 -2.90
N PRO A 294 -10.04 -8.17 -3.62
CA PRO A 294 -10.84 -7.27 -4.46
C PRO A 294 -11.59 -6.25 -3.60
N LEU A 295 -11.57 -4.99 -4.04
CA LEU A 295 -12.12 -3.88 -3.26
C LEU A 295 -13.59 -3.60 -3.55
N MET A 296 -14.04 -3.76 -4.80
CA MET A 296 -15.44 -3.57 -5.15
C MET A 296 -16.24 -4.86 -4.92
N PRO A 297 -17.39 -4.81 -4.21
CA PRO A 297 -18.34 -5.91 -4.21
C PRO A 297 -18.71 -6.31 -5.66
N GLY A 298 -18.67 -7.61 -5.98
CA GLY A 298 -19.02 -8.10 -7.32
C GLY A 298 -18.06 -7.71 -8.46
N GLN A 299 -16.81 -7.30 -8.17
CA GLN A 299 -15.79 -6.89 -9.15
C GLN A 299 -15.66 -7.87 -10.34
N ARG A 300 -16.05 -7.43 -11.54
CA ARG A 300 -16.02 -8.21 -12.79
C ARG A 300 -14.74 -8.04 -13.62
N GLY A 301 -13.89 -7.07 -13.26
CA GLY A 301 -12.77 -6.60 -14.08
C GLY A 301 -11.55 -7.52 -14.15
N ILE A 302 -10.51 -7.22 -13.35
CA ILE A 302 -9.14 -7.74 -13.52
C ILE A 302 -8.73 -8.69 -12.34
N PRO A 303 -9.50 -9.73 -11.92
CA PRO A 303 -9.21 -10.57 -10.73
C PRO A 303 -7.76 -11.02 -10.55
N GLY A 304 -7.01 -10.33 -9.69
CA GLY A 304 -5.60 -10.62 -9.41
C GLY A 304 -4.66 -10.48 -10.61
N GLN A 305 -5.14 -9.97 -11.75
CA GLN A 305 -4.44 -10.07 -13.03
C GLN A 305 -3.17 -9.24 -13.07
N PHE A 306 -3.05 -8.16 -12.29
CA PHE A 306 -1.81 -7.38 -12.18
C PHE A 306 -0.62 -8.17 -11.58
N LEU A 307 -0.84 -9.33 -10.96
CA LEU A 307 0.26 -10.25 -10.58
C LEU A 307 0.82 -11.04 -11.78
N SER A 308 0.20 -10.93 -12.96
CA SER A 308 0.57 -11.55 -14.22
C SER A 308 0.66 -10.48 -15.31
N PRO A 309 1.21 -10.80 -16.50
CA PRO A 309 1.16 -9.90 -17.65
C PRO A 309 -0.25 -9.39 -17.96
N TYR A 310 -0.46 -8.08 -17.81
CA TYR A 310 -1.69 -7.36 -18.12
C TYR A 310 -1.43 -6.38 -19.26
N PHE A 311 -2.33 -6.37 -20.25
CA PHE A 311 -2.05 -5.73 -21.55
C PHE A 311 -2.16 -4.19 -21.55
N ARG A 312 -2.69 -3.59 -20.48
CA ARG A 312 -2.85 -2.12 -20.34
C ARG A 312 -2.11 -1.59 -19.13
N ASP A 313 -1.94 -0.28 -19.09
CA ASP A 313 -1.34 0.41 -17.96
C ASP A 313 -2.20 0.35 -16.68
N PHE A 314 -1.51 0.36 -15.55
CA PHE A 314 -2.13 0.33 -14.22
C PHE A 314 -1.23 1.01 -13.19
N PHE A 315 -1.80 1.32 -12.03
CA PHE A 315 -1.04 1.86 -10.90
C PHE A 315 -0.87 0.82 -9.81
N THR A 316 0.31 0.81 -9.17
CA THR A 316 0.51 0.22 -7.85
C THR A 316 0.72 1.30 -6.80
N VAL A 317 0.43 0.93 -5.55
CA VAL A 317 0.84 1.67 -4.36
C VAL A 317 1.83 0.78 -3.62
N ASP A 318 3.05 1.27 -3.41
CA ASP A 318 4.18 0.53 -2.85
C ASP A 318 4.73 1.20 -1.59
N VAL A 319 5.34 0.45 -0.68
CA VAL A 319 5.98 1.02 0.52
C VAL A 319 7.15 1.95 0.17
N THR A 320 7.13 3.17 0.72
CA THR A 320 8.20 4.16 0.57
C THR A 320 9.48 3.73 1.30
N GLY A 321 10.61 3.97 0.66
CA GLY A 321 11.95 3.78 1.23
C GLY A 321 12.40 2.32 1.31
N ARG A 322 13.38 1.98 0.47
CA ARG A 322 14.37 0.93 0.72
C ARG A 322 15.66 1.59 1.20
#